data_AF-A0A524NG88-F1
#
_entry.id   AF-A0A524NG88-F1
#
_cell.length_a   1.000
_cell.length_b   1.000
_cell.length_c   1.000
_cell.angle_alpha   90.00
_cell.angle_beta   90.00
_cell.angle_gamma   90.00
#
_symmetry.space_group_name_H-M   'P 1'
#
loop_
_entity.id
_entity.type
_entity.pdbx_description
1 polymer ?
#
loop_
_entity_poly.entity_id
_entity_poly.type
_entity_poly.pdbx_seq_one_letter_code
_entity_poly.pdbx_strand_id
1 'polypeptide(L)'
;MYKHLKLFLAASLLLAVSCKSPVKETQEVSPLASSPTLRLCSDNPRYLEYKGEPLILITSAEHYGAVLNLDFDYQLYLETLGAEGFNYTRIFTGTYIEPVDNIFGIQKNTLAPIPGRYMAPWITENGLYDLDRYNPDYFVRLKDFIQEAEKQGIVVEVTLFTSI
;
A
#
# COMPACT_ATOMS: atom_id res chain seq x y z
N MET A 1 -39.37 -70.30 18.65
CA MET A 1 -38.21 -69.42 19.00
C MET A 1 -38.03 -68.34 17.93
N TYR A 2 -39.06 -67.48 17.81
CA TYR A 2 -39.11 -66.29 16.95
C TYR A 2 -39.25 -65.12 17.91
N LYS A 3 -38.16 -64.39 18.17
CA LYS A 3 -38.07 -63.09 18.86
C LYS A 3 -36.59 -62.85 19.07
N HIS A 4 -35.98 -62.02 18.21
CA HIS A 4 -34.73 -61.25 18.40
C HIS A 4 -34.24 -60.66 17.05
N LEU A 5 -34.90 -60.97 15.92
CA LEU A 5 -34.67 -60.37 14.59
C LEU A 5 -35.24 -58.94 14.40
N LYS A 6 -35.53 -58.18 15.47
CA LYS A 6 -36.11 -56.83 15.36
C LYS A 6 -35.54 -55.88 16.41
N LEU A 7 -34.24 -55.59 16.39
CA LEU A 7 -33.73 -54.37 17.04
C LEU A 7 -32.26 -54.01 16.71
N PHE A 8 -31.79 -54.17 15.47
CA PHE A 8 -30.46 -53.63 15.09
C PHE A 8 -30.38 -53.05 13.67
N LEU A 9 -31.54 -52.72 13.08
CA LEU A 9 -31.61 -52.11 11.75
C LEU A 9 -32.52 -50.86 11.79
N ALA A 10 -32.25 -49.94 12.71
CA ALA A 10 -32.98 -48.67 12.80
C ALA A 10 -32.15 -47.55 13.45
N ALA A 11 -30.83 -47.56 13.28
CA ALA A 11 -29.93 -46.53 13.84
C ALA A 11 -28.94 -45.95 12.82
N SER A 12 -29.18 -46.14 11.52
CA SER A 12 -28.29 -45.68 10.45
C SER A 12 -29.02 -44.98 9.30
N LEU A 13 -30.19 -44.41 9.56
CA LEU A 13 -30.95 -43.70 8.51
C LEU A 13 -31.82 -42.56 9.07
N LEU A 14 -31.25 -41.62 9.80
CA LEU A 14 -31.87 -40.30 10.07
C LEU A 14 -30.86 -39.37 10.75
N LEU A 15 -30.07 -38.65 9.94
CA LEU A 15 -29.65 -37.25 10.13
C LEU A 15 -28.58 -36.88 9.09
N ALA A 16 -28.83 -37.23 7.83
CA ALA A 16 -28.30 -36.49 6.69
C ALA A 16 -29.47 -35.75 6.05
N VAL A 17 -30.13 -34.88 6.82
CA VAL A 17 -30.89 -33.77 6.23
C VAL A 17 -29.84 -32.84 5.66
N SER A 18 -29.44 -33.18 4.44
CA SER A 18 -28.67 -32.34 3.55
C SER A 18 -29.44 -31.03 3.43
N CYS A 19 -29.02 -30.02 4.18
CA CYS A 19 -29.30 -28.63 3.84
C CYS A 19 -28.61 -28.36 2.52
N LYS A 20 -29.21 -28.80 1.41
CA LYS A 20 -28.93 -28.21 0.11
C LYS A 20 -29.57 -26.84 0.13
N SER A 21 -28.84 -25.88 0.71
CA SER A 21 -28.94 -24.51 0.22
C SER A 21 -28.79 -24.58 -1.30
N PRO A 22 -29.56 -23.80 -2.08
CA PRO A 22 -29.27 -23.69 -3.50
C PRO A 22 -27.85 -23.14 -3.59
N VAL A 23 -26.90 -24.01 -3.90
CA VAL A 23 -25.57 -23.61 -4.34
C VAL A 23 -25.87 -22.80 -5.59
N LYS A 24 -25.81 -21.48 -5.44
CA LYS A 24 -25.75 -20.56 -6.56
C LYS A 24 -24.61 -21.09 -7.41
N GLU A 25 -24.90 -21.49 -8.65
CA GLU A 25 -23.87 -21.85 -9.63
C GLU A 25 -22.74 -20.85 -9.48
N THR A 26 -21.58 -21.33 -9.02
CA THR A 26 -20.35 -20.58 -9.10
C THR A 26 -20.14 -20.40 -10.58
N GLN A 27 -20.54 -19.24 -11.11
CA GLN A 27 -20.11 -18.84 -12.43
C GLN A 27 -18.60 -18.98 -12.43
N GLU A 28 -18.06 -19.79 -13.35
CA GLU A 28 -16.64 -19.76 -13.63
C GLU A 28 -16.31 -18.32 -13.97
N VAL A 29 -15.72 -17.62 -12.99
CA VAL A 29 -15.09 -16.34 -13.23
C VAL A 29 -13.91 -16.69 -14.12
N SER A 30 -14.11 -16.51 -15.43
CA SER A 30 -13.02 -16.45 -16.40
C SER A 30 -11.94 -15.58 -15.75
N PRO A 31 -10.69 -16.05 -15.60
CA PRO A 31 -9.66 -15.27 -14.93
C PRO A 31 -9.55 -13.96 -15.69
N LEU A 32 -10.12 -12.89 -15.13
CA LEU A 32 -9.93 -11.55 -15.64
C LEU A 32 -8.43 -11.38 -15.70
N ALA A 33 -7.90 -11.14 -16.90
CA ALA A 33 -6.47 -10.92 -17.09
C ALA A 33 -5.99 -9.96 -15.99
N SER A 34 -5.04 -10.41 -15.15
CA SER A 34 -4.66 -9.66 -13.96
C SER A 34 -4.15 -8.29 -14.41
N SER A 35 -4.89 -7.24 -14.04
CA SER A 35 -4.49 -5.89 -14.41
C SER A 35 -3.26 -5.52 -13.59
N PRO A 36 -2.18 -5.02 -14.21
CA PRO A 36 -1.01 -4.55 -13.48
C PRO A 36 -1.25 -3.18 -12.82
N THR A 37 -2.49 -2.67 -12.84
CA THR A 37 -2.84 -1.33 -12.38
C THR A 37 -3.87 -1.42 -11.26
N LEU A 38 -3.69 -0.58 -10.24
CA LEU A 38 -4.65 -0.39 -9.17
C LEU A 38 -5.97 0.17 -9.74
N ARG A 39 -7.09 -0.47 -9.42
CA ARG A 39 -8.42 -0.08 -9.93
C ARG A 39 -9.50 -0.29 -8.87
N LEU A 40 -10.73 0.16 -9.14
CA LEU A 40 -11.88 -0.24 -8.33
C LEU A 40 -12.17 -1.73 -8.56
N CYS A 41 -12.49 -2.45 -7.48
CA CYS A 41 -12.86 -3.86 -7.53
C CYS A 41 -14.17 -4.06 -8.31
N SER A 42 -14.19 -5.00 -9.25
CA SER A 42 -15.36 -5.27 -10.10
C SER A 42 -16.56 -5.79 -9.31
N ASP A 43 -16.30 -6.61 -8.28
CA ASP A 43 -17.34 -7.28 -7.50
C ASP A 43 -17.94 -6.34 -6.44
N ASN A 44 -17.14 -5.39 -5.96
CA ASN A 44 -17.60 -4.33 -5.07
C ASN A 44 -16.76 -3.06 -5.25
N PRO A 45 -17.30 -2.02 -5.93
CA PRO A 45 -16.54 -0.81 -6.28
C PRO A 45 -16.21 0.09 -5.08
N ARG A 46 -16.55 -0.32 -3.84
CA ARG A 46 -16.10 0.33 -2.61
C ARG A 46 -14.68 -0.08 -2.19
N TYR A 47 -14.15 -1.15 -2.78
CA TYR A 47 -12.80 -1.64 -2.55
C TYR A 47 -11.92 -1.40 -3.77
N LEU A 48 -10.62 -1.39 -3.55
CA LEU A 48 -9.64 -1.43 -4.62
C LEU A 48 -9.37 -2.89 -5.03
N GLU A 49 -8.81 -3.07 -6.20
CA GLU A 49 -8.28 -4.34 -6.68
C GLU A 49 -6.93 -4.10 -7.32
N TYR A 50 -5.98 -5.01 -7.07
CA TYR A 50 -4.65 -4.99 -7.67
C TYR A 50 -4.22 -6.41 -8.00
N LYS A 51 -3.71 -6.62 -9.22
CA LYS A 51 -3.28 -7.94 -9.74
C LYS A 51 -4.38 -9.02 -9.64
N GLY A 52 -5.65 -8.62 -9.74
CA GLY A 52 -6.81 -9.51 -9.69
C GLY A 52 -7.35 -9.79 -8.28
N GLU A 53 -6.73 -9.23 -7.23
CA GLU A 53 -7.12 -9.47 -5.85
C GLU A 53 -7.71 -8.20 -5.21
N PRO A 54 -8.81 -8.29 -4.45
CA PRO A 54 -9.30 -7.18 -3.63
C PRO A 54 -8.22 -6.68 -2.67
N LEU A 55 -8.05 -5.36 -2.58
CA LEU A 55 -6.98 -4.71 -1.83
C LEU A 55 -7.54 -3.67 -0.86
N ILE A 56 -7.03 -3.72 0.37
CA ILE A 56 -7.15 -2.64 1.36
C ILE A 56 -5.75 -2.09 1.57
N LEU A 57 -5.59 -0.77 1.47
CA LEU A 57 -4.33 -0.09 1.72
C LEU A 57 -4.21 0.21 3.22
N ILE A 58 -3.14 -0.28 3.84
CA ILE A 58 -2.88 -0.16 5.28
C ILE A 58 -1.45 0.29 5.48
N THR A 59 -1.23 1.27 6.35
CA THR A 59 0.09 1.83 6.62
C THR A 59 0.21 2.43 8.02
N SER A 60 1.46 2.69 8.40
CA SER A 60 1.88 3.68 9.38
C SER A 60 2.71 4.74 8.66
N ALA A 61 2.05 5.79 8.13
CA ALA A 61 2.67 6.76 7.22
C ALA A 61 2.64 8.20 7.75
N GLU A 62 3.75 8.62 8.37
CA GLU A 62 4.05 10.02 8.68
C GLU A 62 5.38 10.49 8.05
N HIS A 63 6.05 9.62 7.30
CA HIS A 63 7.37 9.86 6.71
C HIS A 63 7.30 10.57 5.34
N TYR A 64 6.53 11.65 5.24
CA TYR A 64 6.25 12.35 3.98
C TYR A 64 7.50 12.88 3.27
N GLY A 65 8.57 13.18 4.03
CA GLY A 65 9.82 13.66 3.49
C GLY A 65 10.79 12.56 3.05
N ALA A 66 10.39 11.29 2.97
CA ALA A 66 11.30 10.16 2.77
C ALA A 66 12.23 10.27 1.54
N VAL A 67 11.75 10.90 0.46
CA VAL A 67 12.54 11.13 -0.76
C VAL A 67 13.36 12.42 -0.67
N LEU A 68 12.73 13.52 -0.24
CA LEU A 68 13.32 14.86 -0.22
C LEU A 68 14.31 15.10 0.93
N ASN A 69 14.30 14.27 1.97
CA ASN A 69 15.21 14.36 3.10
C ASN A 69 16.38 13.38 2.93
N LEU A 70 17.58 13.92 2.75
CA LEU A 70 18.79 13.14 2.49
C LEU A 70 19.30 12.34 3.69
N ASP A 71 18.83 12.64 4.89
CA ASP A 71 19.16 11.89 6.11
C ASP A 71 18.18 10.74 6.39
N PHE A 72 17.11 10.62 5.59
CA PHE A 72 16.14 9.56 5.76
C PHE A 72 16.61 8.27 5.06
N ASP A 73 16.67 7.19 5.83
CA ASP A 73 16.92 5.84 5.35
C ASP A 73 15.58 5.20 4.93
N TYR A 74 15.20 5.42 3.68
CA TYR A 74 13.95 4.88 3.16
C TYR A 74 13.99 3.37 2.94
N GLN A 75 15.17 2.75 2.78
CA GLN A 75 15.29 1.31 2.61
C GLN A 75 14.87 0.61 3.90
N LEU A 76 15.48 1.00 5.03
CA LEU A 76 15.10 0.49 6.34
C LEU A 76 13.62 0.75 6.65
N TYR A 77 13.11 1.92 6.31
CA TYR A 77 11.70 2.25 6.49
C TYR A 77 10.78 1.31 5.71
N LEU A 78 11.02 1.11 4.41
CA LEU A 78 10.19 0.28 3.54
C LEU A 78 10.29 -1.20 3.92
N GLU A 79 11.48 -1.69 4.26
CA GLU A 79 11.68 -3.04 4.82
C GLU A 79 10.89 -3.23 6.11
N THR A 80 10.90 -2.23 7.00
CA THR A 80 10.11 -2.28 8.24
C THR A 80 8.61 -2.32 7.95
N LEU A 81 8.11 -1.50 7.02
CA LEU A 81 6.71 -1.53 6.61
C LEU A 81 6.30 -2.92 6.08
N GLY A 82 7.11 -3.48 5.17
CA GLY A 82 6.87 -4.80 4.61
C GLY A 82 6.87 -5.91 5.66
N ALA A 83 7.84 -5.87 6.59
CA ALA A 83 7.96 -6.83 7.69
C ALA A 83 6.75 -6.81 8.64
N GLU A 84 6.15 -5.64 8.86
CA GLU A 84 4.95 -5.46 9.68
C GLU A 84 3.64 -5.71 8.90
N GLY A 85 3.72 -6.09 7.61
CA GLY A 85 2.57 -6.40 6.78
C GLY A 85 1.82 -5.18 6.24
N PHE A 86 2.42 -3.99 6.30
CA PHE A 86 1.90 -2.80 5.64
C PHE A 86 2.16 -2.85 4.13
N ASN A 87 1.24 -2.30 3.34
CA ASN A 87 1.28 -2.37 1.88
C ASN A 87 1.10 -1.01 1.20
N TYR A 88 1.24 0.07 1.96
CA TYR A 88 1.02 1.43 1.48
C TYR A 88 1.96 2.41 2.18
N THR A 89 2.34 3.50 1.51
CA THR A 89 2.95 4.69 2.11
C THR A 89 2.69 5.92 1.24
N ARG A 90 2.90 7.11 1.81
CA ARG A 90 2.72 8.40 1.13
C ARG A 90 3.97 9.25 1.24
N ILE A 91 4.36 9.88 0.13
CA ILE A 91 5.49 10.80 0.05
C ILE A 91 5.08 12.13 -0.57
N PHE A 92 5.81 13.19 -0.22
CA PHE A 92 5.73 14.50 -0.85
C PHE A 92 6.91 14.66 -1.79
N THR A 93 6.70 15.40 -2.89
CA THR A 93 7.68 15.52 -3.98
C THR A 93 8.61 16.74 -3.88
N GLY A 94 8.61 17.43 -2.73
CA GLY A 94 9.52 18.55 -2.48
C GLY A 94 8.95 19.93 -2.82
N THR A 95 7.72 20.05 -3.32
CA THR A 95 7.06 21.36 -3.50
C THR A 95 6.67 22.03 -2.16
N TYR A 96 6.77 21.28 -1.06
CA TYR A 96 6.51 21.74 0.30
C TYR A 96 7.47 21.03 1.26
N ILE A 97 8.01 21.77 2.22
CA ILE A 97 8.76 21.29 3.38
C ILE A 97 8.31 22.07 4.61
N GLU A 98 8.41 21.45 5.78
CA GLU A 98 8.05 22.08 7.04
C GLU A 98 9.23 22.84 7.66
N PRO A 99 8.94 23.86 8.49
CA PRO A 99 9.97 24.59 9.23
C PRO A 99 10.79 23.68 10.18
N VAL A 100 12.11 23.91 10.20
CA VAL A 100 13.06 23.11 11.00
C VAL A 100 12.91 23.35 12.51
N ASP A 101 12.35 24.48 12.92
CA ASP A 101 12.09 24.84 14.33
C ASP A 101 10.95 24.04 14.97
N ASN A 102 10.39 23.06 14.24
CA ASN A 102 9.44 22.07 14.75
C ASN A 102 8.22 22.70 15.43
N ILE A 103 7.58 23.64 14.74
CA ILE A 103 6.38 24.34 15.21
C ILE A 103 5.21 23.40 15.58
N PHE A 104 5.26 22.14 15.13
CA PHE A 104 4.26 21.11 15.40
C PHE A 104 4.65 20.12 16.51
N GLY A 105 5.86 20.22 17.08
CA GLY A 105 6.34 19.31 18.13
C GLY A 105 6.61 17.87 17.68
N ILE A 106 6.72 17.62 16.37
CA ILE A 106 6.98 16.31 15.76
C ILE A 106 8.46 15.96 15.88
N GLN A 107 8.78 14.87 16.58
CA GLN A 107 10.16 14.40 16.68
C GLN A 107 10.61 13.74 15.38
N LYS A 108 11.83 14.07 14.91
CA LYS A 108 12.42 13.52 13.69
C LYS A 108 11.51 13.68 12.45
N ASN A 109 10.87 14.83 12.33
CA ASN A 109 9.99 15.15 11.21
C ASN A 109 10.75 15.04 9.88
N THR A 110 10.42 14.02 9.09
CA THR A 110 11.07 13.80 7.81
C THR A 110 10.83 14.93 6.81
N LEU A 111 9.70 15.64 6.94
CA LEU A 111 9.30 16.73 6.06
C LEU A 111 9.97 18.07 6.43
N ALA A 112 10.72 18.13 7.53
CA ALA A 112 11.53 19.27 7.95
C ALA A 112 13.05 18.94 7.87
N PRO A 113 13.60 18.70 6.66
CA PRO A 113 15.03 18.42 6.49
C PRO A 113 15.88 19.57 7.03
N ILE A 114 16.99 19.24 7.70
CA ILE A 114 17.94 20.25 8.18
C ILE A 114 18.60 20.99 7.00
N PRO A 115 19.15 22.21 7.21
CA PRO A 115 19.77 22.98 6.14
C PRO A 115 20.82 22.19 5.35
N GLY A 116 20.72 22.23 4.02
CA GLY A 116 21.59 21.50 3.10
C GLY A 116 21.28 20.00 2.95
N ARG A 117 20.25 19.48 3.63
CA ARG A 117 19.81 18.07 3.54
C ARG A 117 18.46 17.89 2.85
N TYR A 118 17.93 18.97 2.29
CA TYR A 118 16.77 18.94 1.40
C TYR A 118 17.22 18.74 -0.05
N MET A 119 16.58 17.82 -0.76
CA MET A 119 16.74 17.58 -2.18
C MET A 119 15.48 17.99 -2.92
N ALA A 120 15.57 19.09 -3.66
CA ALA A 120 14.49 19.61 -4.49
C ALA A 120 14.38 18.87 -5.83
N PRO A 121 13.18 18.82 -6.44
CA PRO A 121 12.98 18.28 -7.79
C PRO A 121 13.55 19.17 -8.91
N TRP A 122 13.84 20.45 -8.64
CA TRP A 122 14.50 21.39 -9.55
C TRP A 122 15.89 21.76 -9.05
N ILE A 123 16.78 22.11 -9.97
CA ILE A 123 18.10 22.63 -9.60
C ILE A 123 17.98 24.05 -9.05
N THR A 124 19.02 24.50 -8.35
CA THR A 124 19.15 25.89 -7.90
C THR A 124 20.30 26.60 -8.59
N GLU A 125 20.07 27.81 -9.08
CA GLU A 125 21.11 28.73 -9.56
C GLU A 125 21.07 30.02 -8.76
N ASN A 126 22.20 30.39 -8.15
CA ASN A 126 22.33 31.60 -7.31
C ASN A 126 21.27 31.71 -6.19
N GLY A 127 20.83 30.57 -5.64
CA GLY A 127 19.84 30.52 -4.56
C GLY A 127 18.38 30.57 -5.02
N LEU A 128 18.12 30.53 -6.33
CA LEU A 128 16.77 30.47 -6.91
C LEU A 128 16.56 29.14 -7.64
N TYR A 129 15.34 28.62 -7.65
CA TYR A 129 15.01 27.43 -8.44
C TYR A 129 14.89 27.75 -9.92
N ASP A 130 15.50 26.92 -10.76
CA ASP A 130 15.28 26.91 -12.21
C ASP A 130 14.18 25.88 -12.51
N LEU A 131 12.95 26.36 -12.71
CA LEU A 131 11.78 25.50 -12.93
C LEU A 131 11.77 24.83 -14.31
N ASP A 132 12.62 25.29 -15.24
CA ASP A 132 12.78 24.69 -16.57
C ASP A 132 13.76 23.51 -16.53
N ARG A 133 14.51 23.34 -15.43
CA ARG A 133 15.54 22.30 -15.29
C ARG A 133 15.35 21.45 -14.03
N TYR A 134 15.01 20.19 -14.26
CA TYR A 134 14.94 19.18 -13.23
C TYR A 134 16.30 18.84 -12.62
N ASN A 135 16.29 18.51 -11.33
CA ASN A 135 17.42 17.91 -10.64
C ASN A 135 17.46 16.40 -10.91
N PRO A 136 18.43 15.88 -11.70
CA PRO A 136 18.47 14.46 -12.04
C PRO A 136 18.62 13.54 -10.82
N ASP A 137 19.37 13.97 -9.79
CA ASP A 137 19.63 13.17 -8.59
C ASP A 137 18.35 12.94 -7.78
N TYR A 138 17.45 13.92 -7.77
CA TYR A 138 16.12 13.76 -7.17
C TYR A 138 15.33 12.62 -7.84
N PHE A 139 15.32 12.57 -9.17
CA PHE A 139 14.59 11.53 -9.89
C PHE A 139 15.26 10.17 -9.81
N VAL A 140 16.59 10.10 -9.66
CA VAL A 140 17.30 8.86 -9.33
C VAL A 140 16.81 8.34 -7.98
N ARG A 141 16.83 9.19 -6.95
CA ARG A 141 16.38 8.82 -5.59
C ARG A 141 14.90 8.45 -5.53
N LEU A 142 14.03 9.19 -6.21
CA LEU A 142 12.60 8.88 -6.30
C LEU A 142 12.36 7.50 -6.96
N LYS A 143 13.04 7.22 -8.08
CA LYS A 143 12.90 5.93 -8.76
C LYS A 143 13.44 4.77 -7.94
N ASP A 144 14.52 4.99 -7.18
CA ASP A 144 15.05 4.00 -6.26
C ASP A 144 14.04 3.71 -5.13
N PHE A 145 13.49 4.75 -4.50
CA PHE A 145 12.42 4.60 -3.50
C PHE A 145 11.24 3.75 -4.01
N ILE A 146 10.76 4.02 -5.23
CA ILE A 146 9.66 3.26 -5.83
C ILE A 146 10.05 1.79 -6.07
N GLN A 147 11.27 1.53 -6.53
CA GLN A 147 11.77 0.15 -6.72
C GLN A 147 11.90 -0.59 -5.39
N GLU A 148 12.41 0.05 -4.35
CA GLU A 148 12.49 -0.56 -3.01
C GLU A 148 11.09 -0.84 -2.43
N ALA A 149 10.14 0.05 -2.65
CA ALA A 149 8.75 -0.16 -2.22
C ALA A 149 8.11 -1.34 -2.97
N GLU A 150 8.37 -1.48 -4.27
CA GLU A 150 7.88 -2.60 -5.08
C GLU A 150 8.39 -3.95 -4.56
N LYS A 151 9.66 -4.04 -4.14
CA LYS A 151 10.24 -5.27 -3.55
C LYS A 151 9.48 -5.70 -2.29
N GLN A 152 8.95 -4.74 -1.54
CA GLN A 152 8.16 -4.98 -0.32
C GLN A 152 6.66 -5.11 -0.59
N GLY A 153 6.20 -5.01 -1.84
CA GLY A 153 4.78 -5.04 -2.19
C GLY A 153 4.00 -3.79 -1.74
N ILE A 154 4.70 -2.66 -1.57
CA ILE A 154 4.13 -1.41 -1.05
C ILE A 154 3.70 -0.49 -2.19
N VAL A 155 2.45 -0.04 -2.16
CA VAL A 155 1.92 1.02 -3.02
C VAL A 155 2.36 2.38 -2.48
N VAL A 156 2.92 3.22 -3.35
CA VAL A 156 3.36 4.57 -2.98
C VAL A 156 2.40 5.61 -3.54
N GLU A 157 1.77 6.39 -2.66
CA GLU A 157 1.07 7.62 -3.04
C GLU A 157 2.07 8.77 -3.18
N VAL A 158 2.20 9.27 -4.41
CA VAL A 158 3.09 10.37 -4.76
C VAL A 158 2.32 11.69 -4.73
N THR A 159 2.51 12.47 -3.67
CA THR A 159 1.86 13.77 -3.48
C THR A 159 2.65 14.86 -4.20
N LEU A 160 2.09 15.36 -5.30
CA LEU A 160 2.74 16.40 -6.12
C LEU A 160 2.66 17.79 -5.49
N PHE A 161 1.52 18.12 -4.89
CA PHE A 161 1.23 19.43 -4.30
C PHE A 161 0.36 19.28 -3.06
N THR A 162 0.45 20.25 -2.15
CA THR A 162 -0.42 20.37 -0.97
C THR A 162 -1.00 21.78 -0.92
N SER A 163 -2.16 21.93 -0.26
CA SER A 163 -2.83 23.23 -0.05
C SER A 163 -2.52 23.84 1.32
N ILE A 164 -1.60 23.23 2.07
CA ILE A 164 -1.17 23.66 3.41
C ILE A 164 -0.06 24.69 3.27
#